data_AF-A0A363SGI2-F1
#
_entry.id   AF-A0A363SGI2-F1
#
_cell.length_a   1.000
_cell.length_b   1.000
_cell.length_c   1.000
_cell.angle_alpha   90.00
_cell.angle_beta   90.00
_cell.angle_gamma   90.00
#
_symmetry.space_group_name_H-M   'P 1'
#
loop_
_entity.id
_entity.type
_entity.pdbx_description
1 polymer ?
#
loop_
_entity_poly.entity_id
_entity_poly.type
_entity_poly.pdbx_seq_one_letter_code
_entity_poly.pdbx_strand_id
1 'polypeptide(L)'
;MNLSKSLVKAKNPCAGGYRWFLHHYRNGGDYQELLDALVEGGRVEDACWLLSQFGPTNAVLALDSLETDALVFAGAVEVRGNIEAASIIRTGRFIRVGGGARIGEAVVAGGDIRVEGSLRCDGRVETQGDVRAGWSIEAGGNIDVAGDARAGRDLRCGGVLTLGGNAFAGEDISADGSIRCEKNLQAAGDIVGAAGIRAANGIHAGGSVRCAGHLEAGWGIWAGGAIVAEGAIRVGESLQSGDEIRAGEGYGVYAGLDVRVDTWESSARVCAKRQPEGLMSGWWAGAVAG
;
A
#
# COMPACT_ATOMS: atom_id res chain seq x y z
N MET A 1 -5.36 29.39 -7.67
CA MET A 1 -6.84 29.36 -7.70
C MET A 1 -7.31 30.32 -6.63
N ASN A 2 -8.34 31.14 -6.88
CA ASN A 2 -8.81 32.09 -5.88
C ASN A 2 -10.01 31.50 -5.12
N LEU A 3 -9.86 31.29 -3.81
CA LEU A 3 -10.96 30.84 -2.96
C LEU A 3 -11.80 32.03 -2.49
N SER A 4 -13.12 31.85 -2.42
CA SER A 4 -14.06 32.86 -1.92
C SER A 4 -14.72 32.43 -0.62
N LYS A 5 -15.15 33.40 0.21
CA LYS A 5 -15.80 33.10 1.49
C LYS A 5 -17.10 32.30 1.35
N SER A 6 -17.87 32.56 0.29
CA SER A 6 -19.09 31.83 -0.01
C SER A 6 -18.82 30.36 -0.39
N LEU A 7 -17.74 30.10 -1.13
CA LEU A 7 -17.33 28.75 -1.51
C LEU A 7 -16.93 27.90 -0.29
N VAL A 8 -16.14 28.46 0.63
CA VAL A 8 -15.78 27.76 1.87
C VAL A 8 -17.03 27.50 2.72
N LYS A 9 -17.90 28.49 2.89
CA LYS A 9 -19.14 28.33 3.66
C LYS A 9 -20.04 27.22 3.09
N ALA A 10 -20.11 27.09 1.77
CA ALA A 10 -20.93 26.07 1.10
C ALA A 10 -20.45 24.64 1.36
N LYS A 11 -19.20 24.44 1.80
CA LYS A 11 -18.63 23.12 2.14
C LYS A 11 -18.85 22.71 3.60
N ASN A 12 -19.64 23.46 4.37
CA ASN A 12 -19.96 23.19 5.78
C ASN A 12 -18.72 22.90 6.66
N PRO A 13 -17.71 23.79 6.69
CA PRO A 13 -16.56 23.67 7.60
C PRO A 13 -17.00 23.67 9.06
N CYS A 14 -16.13 23.13 9.94
CA CYS A 14 -16.34 23.24 11.38
C CYS A 14 -16.36 24.72 11.81
N ALA A 15 -17.10 25.04 12.87
CA ALA A 15 -17.29 26.43 13.32
C ALA A 15 -15.96 27.12 13.67
N GLY A 16 -15.03 26.39 14.29
CA GLY A 16 -13.70 26.88 14.64
C GLY A 16 -12.85 27.21 13.40
N GLY A 17 -12.80 26.29 12.44
CA GLY A 17 -12.03 26.46 11.20
C GLY A 17 -12.56 27.57 10.32
N TYR A 18 -13.90 27.67 10.19
CA TYR A 18 -14.52 28.75 9.44
C TYR A 18 -14.25 30.12 10.06
N ARG A 19 -14.32 30.23 11.39
CA ARG A 19 -14.00 31.49 12.09
C ARG A 19 -12.55 31.89 11.87
N TRP A 20 -11.60 30.95 11.97
CA TRP A 20 -10.19 31.21 11.71
C TRP A 20 -9.98 31.74 10.28
N PHE A 21 -10.57 31.07 9.29
CA PHE A 21 -10.52 31.47 7.89
C PHE A 21 -11.05 32.90 7.67
N LEU A 22 -12.18 33.27 8.29
CA LEU A 22 -12.73 34.63 8.14
C LEU A 22 -11.81 35.73 8.67
N HIS A 23 -11.02 35.45 9.71
CA HIS A 23 -10.09 36.41 10.32
C HIS A 23 -8.78 36.56 9.53
N HIS A 24 -8.26 35.48 8.97
CA HIS A 24 -6.93 35.46 8.34
C HIS A 24 -6.98 35.61 6.82
N TYR A 25 -8.12 35.30 6.19
CA TYR A 25 -8.26 35.32 4.74
C TYR A 25 -8.91 36.61 4.22
N ARG A 26 -8.15 37.38 3.45
CA ARG A 26 -8.67 38.51 2.66
C ARG A 26 -9.40 37.97 1.43
N ASN A 27 -10.51 38.59 1.04
CA ASN A 27 -11.29 38.15 -0.13
C ASN A 27 -10.39 38.08 -1.38
N GLY A 28 -10.25 36.89 -1.98
CA GLY A 28 -9.44 36.67 -3.18
C GLY A 28 -7.98 36.28 -2.92
N GLY A 29 -7.64 35.82 -1.72
CA GLY A 29 -6.30 35.29 -1.42
C GLY A 29 -5.90 34.08 -2.28
N ASP A 30 -4.60 33.80 -2.33
CA ASP A 30 -4.10 32.60 -2.99
C ASP A 30 -4.47 31.35 -2.17
N TYR A 31 -4.93 30.31 -2.85
CA TYR A 31 -5.27 29.03 -2.24
C TYR A 31 -4.08 28.41 -1.50
N GLN A 32 -2.87 28.47 -2.06
CA GLN A 32 -1.69 27.89 -1.41
C GLN A 32 -1.27 28.71 -0.20
N GLU A 33 -1.30 30.05 -0.28
CA GLU A 33 -1.01 30.92 0.87
C GLU A 33 -1.94 30.63 2.06
N LEU A 34 -3.20 30.28 1.80
CA LEU A 34 -4.13 29.88 2.85
C LEU A 34 -3.77 28.52 3.47
N LEU A 35 -3.34 27.55 2.66
CA LEU A 35 -2.88 26.25 3.17
C LEU A 35 -1.64 26.43 4.04
N ASP A 36 -0.68 27.24 3.58
CA ASP A 36 0.55 27.54 4.30
C ASP A 36 0.25 28.24 5.64
N ALA A 37 -0.63 29.25 5.63
CA ALA A 37 -1.04 29.95 6.85
C ALA A 37 -1.76 29.03 7.86
N LEU A 38 -2.52 28.04 7.39
CA LEU A 38 -3.14 27.03 8.26
C LEU A 38 -2.08 26.13 8.90
N VAL A 39 -1.09 25.69 8.12
CA VAL A 39 0.03 24.88 8.61
C VAL A 39 0.88 25.65 9.63
N GLU A 40 1.26 26.90 9.32
CA GLU A 40 1.97 27.80 10.24
C GLU A 40 1.17 28.06 11.53
N GLY A 41 -0.16 28.10 11.43
CA GLY A 41 -1.06 28.22 12.57
C GLY A 41 -1.27 26.93 13.38
N GLY A 42 -0.58 25.84 13.05
CA GLY A 42 -0.73 24.52 13.68
C GLY A 42 -2.06 23.82 13.36
N ARG A 43 -2.76 24.25 12.31
CA ARG A 43 -4.09 23.76 11.91
C ARG A 43 -3.98 22.87 10.66
N VAL A 44 -3.04 21.92 10.72
CA VAL A 44 -2.67 21.03 9.61
C VAL A 44 -3.86 20.19 9.13
N GLU A 45 -4.70 19.73 10.05
CA GLU A 45 -5.94 18.98 9.72
C GLU A 45 -6.91 19.82 8.88
N ASP A 46 -7.07 21.11 9.21
CA ASP A 46 -7.94 22.01 8.45
C ASP A 46 -7.37 22.28 7.06
N ALA A 47 -6.04 22.35 6.91
CA ALA A 47 -5.39 22.45 5.59
C ALA A 47 -5.62 21.18 4.76
N CYS A 48 -5.46 19.99 5.38
CA CYS A 48 -5.72 18.71 4.73
C CYS A 48 -7.18 18.57 4.28
N TRP A 49 -8.11 18.96 5.13
CA TRP A 49 -9.54 19.00 4.82
C TRP A 49 -9.83 19.96 3.68
N LEU A 50 -9.27 21.17 3.70
CA LEU A 50 -9.48 22.14 2.64
C LEU A 50 -9.01 21.58 1.29
N LEU A 51 -7.83 20.95 1.27
CA LEU A 51 -7.31 20.27 0.08
C LEU A 51 -8.23 19.14 -0.40
N SER A 52 -8.82 18.36 0.51
CA SER A 52 -9.77 17.31 0.12
C SER A 52 -11.08 17.87 -0.46
N GLN A 53 -11.51 19.07 -0.06
CA GLN A 53 -12.77 19.68 -0.51
C GLN A 53 -12.66 20.43 -1.83
N PHE A 54 -11.54 21.12 -2.05
CA PHE A 54 -11.33 21.98 -3.21
C PHE A 54 -10.45 21.34 -4.28
N GLY A 55 -9.78 20.25 -3.92
CA GLY A 55 -8.97 19.47 -4.84
C GLY A 55 -7.63 20.14 -5.17
N PRO A 56 -6.87 19.51 -6.08
CA PRO A 56 -5.51 19.91 -6.37
C PRO A 56 -5.42 21.06 -7.37
N THR A 57 -4.22 21.63 -7.47
CA THR A 57 -3.82 22.55 -8.54
C THR A 57 -2.77 21.91 -9.45
N ASN A 58 -2.38 22.61 -10.52
CA ASN A 58 -1.29 22.19 -11.41
C ASN A 58 0.07 22.81 -11.01
N ALA A 59 0.17 23.43 -9.83
CA ALA A 59 1.43 23.99 -9.35
C ALA A 59 2.45 22.88 -9.09
N VAL A 60 3.74 23.20 -9.22
CA VAL A 60 4.84 22.31 -8.88
C VAL A 60 5.78 23.05 -7.92
N LEU A 61 5.99 22.49 -6.73
CA LEU A 61 6.98 22.95 -5.78
C LEU A 61 8.27 22.16 -6.01
N ALA A 62 9.26 22.81 -6.62
CA ALA A 62 10.57 22.21 -6.88
C ALA A 62 11.60 22.71 -5.86
N LEU A 63 12.24 21.79 -5.14
CA LEU A 63 13.20 22.07 -4.08
C LEU A 63 14.46 21.20 -4.23
N ASP A 64 15.58 21.68 -3.71
CA ASP A 64 16.79 20.85 -3.61
C ASP A 64 16.71 19.87 -2.43
N SER A 65 16.18 20.31 -1.29
CA SER A 65 15.88 19.49 -0.11
C SER A 65 14.67 20.07 0.63
N LEU A 66 13.99 19.24 1.43
CA LEU A 66 12.86 19.67 2.25
C LEU A 66 13.04 19.19 3.69
N GLU A 67 13.11 20.13 4.62
CA GLU A 67 13.07 19.88 6.07
C GLU A 67 11.97 20.76 6.66
N THR A 68 10.94 20.17 7.27
CA THR A 68 9.78 20.90 7.79
C THR A 68 9.08 20.11 8.90
N ASP A 69 8.26 20.78 9.70
CA ASP A 69 7.35 20.07 10.59
C ASP A 69 6.21 19.41 9.81
N ALA A 70 5.59 20.14 8.89
CA ALA A 70 4.49 19.68 8.04
C ALA A 70 4.51 20.37 6.68
N LEU A 71 3.93 19.73 5.65
CA LEU A 71 3.65 20.34 4.37
C LEU A 71 2.27 19.92 3.86
N VAL A 72 1.46 20.90 3.46
CA VAL A 72 0.23 20.67 2.70
C VAL A 72 0.29 21.49 1.42
N PHE A 73 0.58 20.83 0.30
CA PHE A 73 0.74 21.49 -0.99
C PHE A 73 -0.36 21.08 -1.97
N ALA A 74 -1.06 22.03 -2.57
CA ALA A 74 -2.18 21.73 -3.46
C ALA A 74 -1.75 21.09 -4.79
N GLY A 75 -0.50 21.28 -5.21
CA GLY A 75 0.05 20.77 -6.46
C GLY A 75 0.89 19.51 -6.29
N ALA A 76 1.92 19.39 -7.13
CA ALA A 76 2.95 18.36 -7.05
C ALA A 76 4.19 18.87 -6.31
N VAL A 77 4.91 17.97 -5.64
CA VAL A 77 6.17 18.27 -4.95
C VAL A 77 7.30 17.47 -5.60
N GLU A 78 8.34 18.15 -6.02
CA GLU A 78 9.56 17.55 -6.57
C GLU A 78 10.78 18.00 -5.76
N VAL A 79 11.45 17.05 -5.11
CA VAL A 79 12.64 17.31 -4.28
C VAL A 79 13.82 16.55 -4.87
N ARG A 80 14.92 17.25 -5.19
CA ARG A 80 16.11 16.60 -5.79
C ARG A 80 16.83 15.69 -4.79
N GLY A 81 16.95 16.14 -3.55
CA GLY A 81 17.57 15.44 -2.43
C GLY A 81 16.53 14.74 -1.57
N ASN A 82 16.68 14.89 -0.26
CA ASN A 82 15.84 14.20 0.73
C ASN A 82 14.65 15.05 1.18
N ILE A 83 13.61 14.34 1.66
CA ILE A 83 12.53 14.91 2.46
C ILE A 83 12.66 14.42 3.90
N GLU A 84 12.66 15.36 4.84
CA GLU A 84 12.53 15.11 6.27
C GLU A 84 11.35 15.92 6.81
N ALA A 85 10.32 15.24 7.31
CA ALA A 85 9.15 15.89 7.89
C ALA A 85 8.80 15.32 9.26
N ALA A 86 8.63 16.17 10.27
CA ALA A 86 8.31 15.71 11.62
C ALA A 86 6.91 15.08 11.72
N SER A 87 5.94 15.60 10.95
CA SER A 87 4.55 15.14 10.97
C SER A 87 4.09 14.64 9.59
N ILE A 88 3.50 15.48 8.76
CA ILE A 88 2.83 15.06 7.51
C ILE A 88 3.39 15.75 6.27
N ILE A 89 3.46 14.99 5.18
CA ILE A 89 3.53 15.53 3.82
C ILE A 89 2.23 15.16 3.11
N ARG A 90 1.43 16.17 2.72
CA ARG A 90 0.24 15.99 1.90
C ARG A 90 0.36 16.78 0.60
N THR A 91 0.19 16.11 -0.53
CA THR A 91 0.17 16.74 -1.86
C THR A 91 -1.13 16.46 -2.59
N GLY A 92 -1.63 17.46 -3.31
CA GLY A 92 -2.81 17.28 -4.15
C GLY A 92 -2.54 16.44 -5.41
N ARG A 93 -1.28 16.39 -5.85
CA ARG A 93 -0.83 15.59 -7.00
C ARG A 93 0.25 14.59 -6.52
N PHE A 94 1.30 14.41 -7.30
CA PHE A 94 2.37 13.45 -7.05
C PHE A 94 3.48 14.02 -6.15
N ILE A 95 4.27 13.11 -5.58
CA ILE A 95 5.51 13.39 -4.87
C ILE A 95 6.64 12.71 -5.64
N ARG A 96 7.70 13.46 -5.99
CA ARG A 96 8.95 12.91 -6.53
C ARG A 96 10.12 13.31 -5.65
N VAL A 97 10.93 12.34 -5.24
CA VAL A 97 12.09 12.53 -4.37
C VAL A 97 13.29 11.83 -5.00
N GLY A 98 14.38 12.56 -5.27
CA GLY A 98 15.61 12.00 -5.82
C GLY A 98 16.50 11.33 -4.77
N GLY A 99 16.28 11.62 -3.49
CA GLY A 99 16.89 10.93 -2.34
C GLY A 99 15.92 10.03 -1.59
N GLY A 100 16.05 9.98 -0.27
CA GLY A 100 15.13 9.30 0.64
C GLY A 100 14.06 10.24 1.21
N ALA A 101 12.97 9.66 1.71
CA ALA A 101 11.91 10.40 2.38
C ALA A 101 11.66 9.78 3.77
N ARG A 102 11.81 10.59 4.83
CA ARG A 102 11.52 10.22 6.22
C ARG A 102 10.44 11.15 6.78
N ILE A 103 9.29 10.59 7.14
CA ILE A 103 8.12 11.34 7.62
C ILE A 103 7.60 10.73 8.92
N GLY A 104 7.20 11.53 9.91
CA GLY A 104 6.77 11.00 11.21
C GLY A 104 5.35 10.42 11.24
N GLU A 105 4.35 11.07 10.63
CA GLU A 105 2.94 10.69 10.83
C GLU A 105 2.25 10.20 9.56
N ALA A 106 2.38 10.93 8.45
CA ALA A 106 1.68 10.52 7.23
C ALA A 106 2.31 11.06 5.95
N VAL A 107 2.27 10.24 4.91
CA VAL A 107 2.52 10.69 3.53
C VAL A 107 1.25 10.46 2.74
N VAL A 108 0.66 11.52 2.19
CA VAL A 108 -0.58 11.43 1.41
C VAL A 108 -0.45 12.15 0.09
N ALA A 109 -0.61 11.43 -1.02
CA ALA A 109 -0.52 12.01 -2.36
C ALA A 109 -1.80 11.75 -3.17
N GLY A 110 -2.34 12.80 -3.81
CA GLY A 110 -3.46 12.66 -4.74
C GLY A 110 -3.09 12.02 -6.08
N GLY A 111 -1.81 11.71 -6.30
CA GLY A 111 -1.30 10.88 -7.40
C GLY A 111 -0.07 10.10 -6.93
N ASP A 112 0.81 9.72 -7.85
CA ASP A 112 1.92 8.82 -7.54
C ASP A 112 2.91 9.35 -6.49
N ILE A 113 3.56 8.44 -5.77
CA ILE A 113 4.72 8.73 -4.93
C ILE A 113 5.92 7.98 -5.50
N ARG A 114 6.96 8.72 -5.86
CA ARG A 114 8.22 8.14 -6.36
C ARG A 114 9.40 8.65 -5.56
N VAL A 115 10.12 7.72 -4.93
CA VAL A 115 11.30 7.98 -4.12
C VAL A 115 12.46 7.14 -4.68
N GLU A 116 13.57 7.75 -5.07
CA GLU A 116 14.70 6.97 -5.61
C GLU A 116 15.48 6.24 -4.50
N GLY A 117 15.41 6.71 -3.24
CA GLY A 117 15.88 6.01 -2.05
C GLY A 117 14.79 5.18 -1.34
N SER A 118 14.80 5.18 -0.01
CA SER A 118 13.74 4.59 0.82
C SER A 118 12.64 5.61 1.14
N LEU A 119 11.39 5.14 1.18
CA LEU A 119 10.24 5.84 1.75
C LEU A 119 9.97 5.25 3.15
N ARG A 120 10.26 6.02 4.21
CA ARG A 120 9.97 5.64 5.60
C ARG A 120 8.97 6.62 6.20
N CYS A 121 7.84 6.10 6.67
CA CYS A 121 6.83 6.84 7.40
C CYS A 121 6.57 6.16 8.75
N ASP A 122 6.67 6.84 9.89
CA ASP A 122 6.38 6.17 11.17
C ASP A 122 4.86 5.96 11.37
N GLY A 123 4.02 6.66 10.60
CA GLY A 123 2.58 6.40 10.50
C GLY A 123 2.18 5.83 9.14
N ARG A 124 1.20 6.44 8.47
CA ARG A 124 0.56 5.85 7.27
C ARG A 124 1.09 6.39 5.93
N VAL A 125 1.00 5.58 4.88
CA VAL A 125 1.25 6.02 3.50
C VAL A 125 -0.02 5.82 2.69
N GLU A 126 -0.50 6.88 2.03
CA GLU A 126 -1.72 6.85 1.23
C GLU A 126 -1.47 7.50 -0.15
N THR A 127 -1.88 6.83 -1.22
CA THR A 127 -1.87 7.42 -2.56
C THR A 127 -3.03 6.94 -3.43
N GLN A 128 -3.54 7.86 -4.25
CA GLN A 128 -4.53 7.56 -5.31
C GLN A 128 -3.90 7.06 -6.62
N GLY A 129 -2.57 6.94 -6.66
CA GLY A 129 -1.82 6.40 -7.79
C GLY A 129 -0.90 5.27 -7.36
N ASP A 130 0.26 5.19 -8.01
CA ASP A 130 1.29 4.18 -7.72
C ASP A 130 2.28 4.67 -6.65
N VAL A 131 2.88 3.74 -5.92
CA VAL A 131 3.99 3.98 -5.00
C VAL A 131 5.24 3.25 -5.49
N ARG A 132 6.36 3.95 -5.63
CA ARG A 132 7.65 3.37 -6.02
C ARG A 132 8.78 3.89 -5.15
N ALA A 133 9.52 2.98 -4.53
CA ALA A 133 10.80 3.28 -3.88
C ALA A 133 11.93 2.51 -4.56
N GLY A 134 13.08 3.16 -4.78
CA GLY A 134 14.27 2.49 -5.29
C GLY A 134 14.84 1.48 -4.29
N TRP A 135 14.65 1.70 -2.99
CA TRP A 135 15.03 0.78 -1.92
C TRP A 135 13.79 0.19 -1.25
N SER A 136 13.47 0.58 -0.01
CA SER A 136 12.38 -0.01 0.77
C SER A 136 11.21 0.98 0.93
N ILE A 137 10.00 0.45 1.04
CA ILE A 137 8.80 1.19 1.45
C ILE A 137 8.43 0.68 2.85
N GLU A 138 8.49 1.55 3.85
CA GLU A 138 8.24 1.21 5.24
C GLU A 138 7.23 2.20 5.84
N ALA A 139 6.15 1.66 6.41
CA ALA A 139 5.16 2.44 7.16
C ALA A 139 4.93 1.83 8.55
N GLY A 140 4.94 2.62 9.62
CA GLY A 140 4.56 2.10 10.95
C GLY A 140 3.05 1.84 11.08
N GLY A 141 2.24 2.44 10.22
CA GLY A 141 0.79 2.23 10.10
C GLY A 141 0.40 1.49 8.82
N ASN A 142 -0.76 1.86 8.27
CA ASN A 142 -1.26 1.28 7.02
C ASN A 142 -0.52 1.82 5.78
N ILE A 143 -0.50 1.00 4.73
CA ILE A 143 -0.18 1.43 3.37
C ILE A 143 -1.42 1.21 2.51
N ASP A 144 -2.00 2.30 2.01
CA ASP A 144 -3.20 2.29 1.17
C ASP A 144 -2.87 2.95 -0.19
N VAL A 145 -2.73 2.12 -1.23
CA VAL A 145 -2.30 2.55 -2.57
C VAL A 145 -3.37 2.12 -3.56
N ALA A 146 -3.96 3.07 -4.30
CA ALA A 146 -4.98 2.75 -5.28
C ALA A 146 -4.42 2.00 -6.51
N GLY A 147 -3.14 2.23 -6.84
CA GLY A 147 -2.42 1.57 -7.92
C GLY A 147 -1.47 0.46 -7.46
N ASP A 148 -0.34 0.36 -8.13
CA ASP A 148 0.72 -0.62 -7.87
C ASP A 148 1.71 -0.09 -6.81
N ALA A 149 2.27 -0.99 -5.98
CA ALA A 149 3.37 -0.68 -5.07
C ALA A 149 4.64 -1.46 -5.47
N ARG A 150 5.75 -0.74 -5.63
CA ARG A 150 7.04 -1.32 -6.02
C ARG A 150 8.19 -0.86 -5.12
N ALA A 151 8.77 -1.79 -4.37
CA ALA A 151 10.01 -1.61 -3.62
C ALA A 151 11.17 -2.34 -4.33
N GLY A 152 12.36 -1.75 -4.32
CA GLY A 152 13.58 -2.41 -4.77
C GLY A 152 14.07 -3.49 -3.79
N ARG A 153 13.73 -3.36 -2.51
CA ARG A 153 13.92 -4.39 -1.46
C ARG A 153 12.57 -4.68 -0.81
N ASP A 154 12.36 -4.24 0.42
CA ASP A 154 11.19 -4.58 1.22
C ASP A 154 9.98 -3.64 1.01
N LEU A 155 8.80 -4.23 1.13
CA LEU A 155 7.53 -3.50 1.35
C LEU A 155 6.97 -3.93 2.71
N ARG A 156 7.07 -3.05 3.72
CA ARG A 156 6.70 -3.36 5.11
C ARG A 156 5.69 -2.36 5.66
N CYS A 157 4.67 -2.87 6.36
CA CYS A 157 3.77 -2.01 7.12
C CYS A 157 3.43 -2.58 8.51
N GLY A 158 3.30 -1.71 9.52
CA GLY A 158 2.85 -2.08 10.86
C GLY A 158 1.33 -2.22 11.00
N GLY A 159 0.59 -2.01 9.90
CA GLY A 159 -0.87 -2.14 9.84
C GLY A 159 -1.33 -3.01 8.67
N VAL A 160 -2.38 -2.57 7.99
CA VAL A 160 -2.92 -3.23 6.80
C VAL A 160 -2.19 -2.73 5.54
N LEU A 161 -1.87 -3.65 4.63
CA LEU A 161 -1.40 -3.34 3.27
C LEU A 161 -2.58 -3.51 2.30
N THR A 162 -3.08 -2.42 1.74
CA THR A 162 -4.18 -2.41 0.75
C THR A 162 -3.68 -1.84 -0.57
N LEU A 163 -3.70 -2.65 -1.62
CA LEU A 163 -3.27 -2.26 -2.97
C LEU A 163 -4.38 -2.53 -3.99
N GLY A 164 -4.80 -1.50 -4.74
CA GLY A 164 -5.69 -1.66 -5.88
C GLY A 164 -5.01 -2.25 -7.14
N GLY A 165 -3.69 -2.40 -7.08
CA GLY A 165 -2.85 -2.96 -8.13
C GLY A 165 -2.00 -4.15 -7.69
N ASN A 166 -0.81 -4.26 -8.29
CA ASN A 166 0.20 -5.26 -7.96
C ASN A 166 1.08 -4.80 -6.80
N ALA A 167 1.59 -5.74 -6.02
CA ALA A 167 2.74 -5.53 -5.15
C ALA A 167 3.97 -6.22 -5.70
N PHE A 168 5.10 -5.51 -5.72
CA PHE A 168 6.42 -6.06 -6.03
C PHE A 168 7.44 -5.61 -4.97
N ALA A 169 8.16 -6.58 -4.42
CA ALA A 169 9.32 -6.38 -3.56
C ALA A 169 10.51 -7.21 -4.08
N GLY A 170 11.69 -6.60 -4.11
CA GLY A 170 12.93 -7.29 -4.47
C GLY A 170 13.46 -8.20 -3.35
N GLU A 171 12.92 -8.07 -2.13
CA GLU A 171 13.17 -8.95 -0.99
C GLU A 171 11.81 -9.38 -0.42
N ASP A 172 11.43 -8.92 0.77
CA ASP A 172 10.25 -9.38 1.48
C ASP A 172 9.04 -8.44 1.35
N ILE A 173 7.84 -9.01 1.52
CA ILE A 173 6.62 -8.25 1.80
C ILE A 173 6.11 -8.67 3.17
N SER A 174 5.96 -7.73 4.09
CA SER A 174 5.44 -8.02 5.43
C SER A 174 4.42 -7.00 5.92
N ALA A 175 3.34 -7.48 6.53
CA ALA A 175 2.36 -6.63 7.21
C ALA A 175 2.01 -7.21 8.59
N ASP A 176 2.00 -6.36 9.62
CA ASP A 176 1.50 -6.75 10.97
C ASP A 176 -0.03 -6.84 11.01
N GLY A 177 -0.72 -6.50 9.92
CA GLY A 177 -2.13 -6.74 9.68
C GLY A 177 -2.38 -7.70 8.53
N SER A 178 -3.45 -7.43 7.76
CA SER A 178 -3.77 -8.19 6.54
C SER A 178 -3.10 -7.59 5.32
N ILE A 179 -2.76 -8.45 4.35
CA ILE A 179 -2.35 -8.02 3.00
C ILE A 179 -3.52 -8.24 2.05
N ARG A 180 -3.93 -7.19 1.33
CA ARG A 180 -4.95 -7.23 0.28
C ARG A 180 -4.42 -6.60 -0.99
N CYS A 181 -4.38 -7.37 -2.06
CA CYS A 181 -3.99 -6.90 -3.38
C CYS A 181 -5.03 -7.28 -4.43
N GLU A 182 -5.53 -6.32 -5.18
CA GLU A 182 -6.52 -6.54 -6.23
C GLU A 182 -5.92 -7.13 -7.53
N LYS A 183 -4.59 -7.34 -7.57
CA LYS A 183 -3.90 -8.07 -8.65
C LYS A 183 -2.93 -9.10 -8.06
N ASN A 184 -1.65 -9.02 -8.42
CA ASN A 184 -0.62 -9.98 -8.03
C ASN A 184 0.18 -9.50 -6.83
N LEU A 185 0.63 -10.44 -6.00
CA LEU A 185 1.53 -10.21 -4.88
C LEU A 185 2.85 -10.95 -5.11
N GLN A 186 3.96 -10.21 -5.29
CA GLN A 186 5.24 -10.78 -5.71
C GLN A 186 6.40 -10.32 -4.83
N ALA A 187 7.14 -11.27 -4.27
CA ALA A 187 8.34 -11.05 -3.47
C ALA A 187 9.44 -12.04 -3.88
N ALA A 188 10.69 -11.61 -3.94
CA ALA A 188 11.80 -12.54 -4.15
C ALA A 188 12.14 -13.34 -2.87
N GLY A 189 11.80 -12.79 -1.71
CA GLY A 189 11.90 -13.43 -0.40
C GLY A 189 10.54 -13.91 0.10
N ASP A 190 10.27 -13.67 1.37
CA ASP A 190 9.07 -14.12 2.07
C ASP A 190 7.90 -13.14 1.87
N ILE A 191 6.68 -13.68 1.96
CA ILE A 191 5.45 -12.91 2.09
C ILE A 191 4.80 -13.28 3.42
N VAL A 192 4.71 -12.32 4.33
CA VAL A 192 4.20 -12.53 5.70
C VAL A 192 3.09 -11.55 6.04
N GLY A 193 1.91 -12.06 6.39
CA GLY A 193 0.82 -11.26 6.93
C GLY A 193 0.43 -11.77 8.31
N ALA A 194 0.53 -10.95 9.35
CA ALA A 194 0.17 -11.40 10.70
C ALA A 194 -1.36 -11.65 10.86
N ALA A 195 -2.19 -11.20 9.92
CA ALA A 195 -3.58 -11.61 9.78
C ALA A 195 -3.78 -12.50 8.53
N GLY A 196 -4.69 -12.15 7.62
CA GLY A 196 -4.89 -12.89 6.35
C GLY A 196 -4.13 -12.28 5.17
N ILE A 197 -3.89 -13.08 4.14
CA ILE A 197 -3.31 -12.63 2.86
C ILE A 197 -4.32 -12.95 1.76
N ARG A 198 -4.67 -11.95 0.97
CA ARG A 198 -5.56 -12.09 -0.19
C ARG A 198 -4.98 -11.38 -1.40
N ALA A 199 -4.84 -12.13 -2.50
CA ALA A 199 -4.57 -11.59 -3.83
C ALA A 199 -5.71 -11.99 -4.78
N ALA A 200 -6.21 -11.05 -5.59
CA ALA A 200 -7.26 -11.39 -6.56
C ALA A 200 -6.73 -12.28 -7.69
N ASN A 201 -5.44 -12.14 -8.04
CA ASN A 201 -4.77 -12.98 -9.04
C ASN A 201 -3.85 -13.99 -8.34
N GLY A 202 -2.54 -13.96 -8.62
CA GLY A 202 -1.57 -14.89 -8.05
C GLY A 202 -0.69 -14.32 -6.93
N ILE A 203 -0.12 -15.24 -6.15
CA ILE A 203 0.92 -14.96 -5.15
C ILE A 203 2.20 -15.67 -5.56
N HIS A 204 3.33 -14.96 -5.58
CA HIS A 204 4.64 -15.51 -5.89
C HIS A 204 5.64 -15.06 -4.82
N ALA A 205 6.19 -16.01 -4.06
CA ALA A 205 7.28 -15.79 -3.11
C ALA A 205 8.48 -16.67 -3.49
N GLY A 206 9.67 -16.08 -3.64
CA GLY A 206 10.89 -16.89 -3.74
C GLY A 206 11.20 -17.65 -2.44
N GLY A 207 10.75 -17.10 -1.30
CA GLY A 207 10.74 -17.74 0.00
C GLY A 207 9.40 -18.40 0.33
N SER A 208 8.96 -18.24 1.58
CA SER A 208 7.72 -18.77 2.13
C SER A 208 6.57 -17.78 2.04
N VAL A 209 5.33 -18.30 2.05
CA VAL A 209 4.12 -17.51 2.27
C VAL A 209 3.53 -17.91 3.62
N ARG A 210 3.39 -16.96 4.55
CA ARG A 210 2.92 -17.24 5.92
C ARG A 210 1.85 -16.27 6.38
N CYS A 211 0.76 -16.79 6.95
CA CYS A 211 -0.22 -15.94 7.61
C CYS A 211 -0.96 -16.62 8.77
N ALA A 212 -1.47 -15.83 9.72
CA ALA A 212 -2.25 -16.37 10.85
C ALA A 212 -3.75 -16.54 10.51
N GLY A 213 -4.23 -15.89 9.45
CA GLY A 213 -5.60 -15.96 8.97
C GLY A 213 -5.74 -16.89 7.77
N HIS A 214 -6.70 -16.55 6.90
CA HIS A 214 -6.87 -17.22 5.62
C HIS A 214 -5.84 -16.75 4.59
N LEU A 215 -5.45 -17.67 3.72
CA LEU A 215 -4.62 -17.41 2.55
C LEU A 215 -5.46 -17.64 1.29
N GLU A 216 -5.64 -16.59 0.50
CA GLU A 216 -6.52 -16.63 -0.67
C GLU A 216 -5.84 -16.05 -1.92
N ALA A 217 -5.88 -16.79 -3.03
CA ALA A 217 -5.45 -16.34 -4.34
C ALA A 217 -6.46 -16.76 -5.41
N GLY A 218 -6.87 -15.84 -6.28
CA GLY A 218 -7.83 -16.17 -7.35
C GLY A 218 -7.24 -17.00 -8.49
N TRP A 219 -5.91 -16.99 -8.67
CA TRP A 219 -5.21 -17.88 -9.60
C TRP A 219 -4.40 -18.90 -8.82
N GLY A 220 -3.07 -18.83 -8.88
CA GLY A 220 -2.18 -19.76 -8.18
C GLY A 220 -1.36 -19.12 -7.07
N ILE A 221 -0.82 -19.96 -6.20
CA ILE A 221 0.20 -19.57 -5.22
C ILE A 221 1.45 -20.39 -5.50
N TRP A 222 2.57 -19.69 -5.67
CA TRP A 222 3.89 -20.29 -5.80
C TRP A 222 4.80 -19.78 -4.68
N ALA A 223 5.43 -20.70 -3.96
CA ALA A 223 6.42 -20.41 -2.96
C ALA A 223 7.64 -21.32 -3.13
N GLY A 224 8.85 -20.76 -3.16
CA GLY A 224 10.08 -21.55 -3.11
C GLY A 224 10.28 -22.27 -1.77
N GLY A 225 9.72 -21.72 -0.69
CA GLY A 225 9.66 -22.30 0.64
C GLY A 225 8.28 -22.87 0.99
N ALA A 226 7.91 -22.76 2.27
CA ALA A 226 6.65 -23.29 2.78
C ALA A 226 5.46 -22.35 2.50
N ILE A 227 4.27 -22.93 2.39
CA ILE A 227 3.00 -22.20 2.35
C ILE A 227 2.21 -22.57 3.59
N VAL A 228 2.13 -21.65 4.54
CA VAL A 228 1.53 -21.89 5.85
C VAL A 228 0.48 -20.84 6.16
N ALA A 229 -0.74 -21.29 6.43
CA ALA A 229 -1.80 -20.46 6.97
C ALA A 229 -2.34 -21.12 8.24
N GLU A 230 -2.57 -20.36 9.31
CA GLU A 230 -3.29 -20.88 10.48
C GLU A 230 -4.83 -20.89 10.27
N GLY A 231 -5.29 -20.41 9.10
CA GLY A 231 -6.64 -20.65 8.58
C GLY A 231 -6.65 -21.55 7.33
N ALA A 232 -7.79 -21.55 6.62
CA ALA A 232 -7.91 -22.20 5.31
C ALA A 232 -7.01 -21.56 4.23
N ILE A 233 -6.56 -22.40 3.30
CA ILE A 233 -5.86 -22.00 2.07
C ILE A 233 -6.83 -22.21 0.90
N ARG A 234 -7.11 -21.15 0.11
CA ARG A 234 -8.01 -21.20 -1.05
C ARG A 234 -7.34 -20.64 -2.29
N VAL A 235 -7.31 -21.43 -3.35
CA VAL A 235 -6.60 -21.12 -4.58
C VAL A 235 -7.49 -21.47 -5.77
N GLY A 236 -7.67 -20.52 -6.68
CA GLY A 236 -8.53 -20.73 -7.87
C GLY A 236 -7.96 -21.77 -8.82
N GLU A 237 -6.64 -21.84 -8.98
CA GLU A 237 -5.95 -22.75 -9.89
C GLU A 237 -4.94 -23.63 -9.12
N SER A 238 -3.64 -23.36 -9.27
CA SER A 238 -2.55 -24.24 -8.83
C SER A 238 -1.85 -23.73 -7.57
N LEU A 239 -1.42 -24.67 -6.73
CA LEU A 239 -0.76 -24.40 -5.47
C LEU A 239 0.57 -25.16 -5.42
N GLN A 240 1.67 -24.42 -5.40
CA GLN A 240 3.01 -24.99 -5.47
C GLN A 240 3.89 -24.45 -4.35
N SER A 241 4.46 -25.37 -3.57
CA SER A 241 5.46 -25.10 -2.55
C SER A 241 6.72 -25.93 -2.82
N GLY A 242 7.89 -25.33 -2.58
CA GLY A 242 9.15 -26.06 -2.54
C GLY A 242 9.37 -26.85 -1.24
N ASP A 243 8.49 -26.70 -0.25
CA ASP A 243 8.56 -27.40 1.05
C ASP A 243 7.21 -27.99 1.47
N GLU A 244 6.60 -27.48 2.55
CA GLU A 244 5.29 -27.92 3.03
C GLU A 244 4.16 -26.96 2.65
N ILE A 245 2.95 -27.52 2.54
CA ILE A 245 1.70 -26.75 2.51
C ILE A 245 0.92 -27.16 3.75
N ARG A 246 0.57 -26.20 4.60
CA ARG A 246 -0.16 -26.45 5.85
C ARG A 246 -1.24 -25.40 6.07
N ALA A 247 -2.48 -25.87 6.21
CA ALA A 247 -3.59 -25.08 6.76
C ALA A 247 -3.68 -25.28 8.28
N GLY A 248 -4.40 -24.40 8.97
CA GLY A 248 -4.61 -24.50 10.41
C GLY A 248 -5.48 -25.68 10.82
N GLU A 249 -5.46 -26.00 12.12
CA GLU A 249 -6.28 -27.08 12.68
C GLU A 249 -7.77 -26.87 12.38
N GLY A 250 -8.44 -27.90 11.86
CA GLY A 250 -9.85 -27.83 11.46
C GLY A 250 -10.12 -27.12 10.13
N TYR A 251 -9.08 -26.60 9.45
CA TYR A 251 -9.20 -25.99 8.14
C TYR A 251 -8.63 -26.87 7.01
N GLY A 252 -9.14 -26.67 5.80
CA GLY A 252 -8.71 -27.39 4.59
C GLY A 252 -7.84 -26.54 3.65
N VAL A 253 -7.13 -27.25 2.78
CA VAL A 253 -6.45 -26.72 1.60
C VAL A 253 -7.34 -26.98 0.39
N TYR A 254 -7.72 -25.91 -0.30
CA TYR A 254 -8.59 -25.95 -1.47
C TYR A 254 -7.85 -25.35 -2.67
N ALA A 255 -7.58 -26.16 -3.68
CA ALA A 255 -7.04 -25.74 -4.97
C ALA A 255 -7.97 -26.12 -6.12
N GLY A 256 -7.78 -25.48 -7.28
CA GLY A 256 -8.59 -25.72 -8.47
C GLY A 256 -10.03 -25.23 -8.38
N LEU A 257 -10.34 -24.27 -7.49
CA LEU A 257 -11.71 -23.80 -7.27
C LEU A 257 -12.38 -23.23 -8.53
N ASP A 258 -11.58 -22.73 -9.48
CA ASP A 258 -12.02 -22.10 -10.74
C ASP A 258 -11.57 -22.91 -11.98
N VAL A 259 -11.13 -24.16 -11.80
CA VAL A 259 -10.61 -25.01 -12.88
C VAL A 259 -11.71 -25.91 -13.44
N ARG A 260 -11.77 -26.00 -14.78
CA ARG A 260 -12.67 -26.93 -15.48
C ARG A 260 -12.24 -28.38 -15.29
N VAL A 261 -13.24 -29.27 -15.21
CA VAL A 261 -13.04 -30.71 -15.00
C VAL A 261 -12.15 -31.36 -16.06
N ASP A 262 -12.26 -30.96 -17.33
CA ASP A 262 -11.49 -31.57 -18.41
C ASP A 262 -10.01 -31.14 -18.46
N THR A 263 -9.65 -30.10 -17.72
CA THR A 263 -8.26 -29.63 -17.53
C THR A 263 -7.78 -29.78 -16.08
N TRP A 264 -8.50 -30.56 -15.26
CA TRP A 264 -8.26 -30.64 -13.83
C TRP A 264 -6.82 -31.05 -13.48
N GLU A 265 -6.33 -32.14 -14.08
CA GLU A 265 -5.00 -32.68 -13.78
C GLU A 265 -3.86 -31.73 -14.18
N SER A 266 -4.07 -30.90 -15.20
CA SER A 266 -3.06 -29.97 -15.72
C SER A 266 -3.09 -28.60 -15.04
N SER A 267 -4.26 -28.13 -14.58
CA SER A 267 -4.45 -26.77 -14.07
C SER A 267 -4.71 -26.67 -12.56
N ALA A 268 -5.36 -27.65 -11.94
CA ALA A 268 -5.66 -27.65 -10.49
C ALA A 268 -4.52 -28.24 -9.65
N ARG A 269 -3.29 -28.15 -10.13
CA ARG A 269 -2.15 -28.90 -9.58
C ARG A 269 -1.77 -28.42 -8.20
N VAL A 270 -1.55 -29.37 -7.30
CA VAL A 270 -0.99 -29.17 -5.97
C VAL A 270 0.34 -29.90 -5.88
N CYS A 271 1.42 -29.15 -5.65
CA CYS A 271 2.79 -29.68 -5.59
C CYS A 271 3.47 -29.24 -4.29
N ALA A 272 4.05 -30.19 -3.56
CA ALA A 272 4.85 -29.96 -2.35
C ALA A 272 5.73 -31.20 -2.07
N LYS A 273 6.62 -31.16 -1.07
CA LYS A 273 7.42 -32.34 -0.70
C LYS A 273 6.58 -33.52 -0.20
N ARG A 274 5.45 -33.22 0.43
CA ARG A 274 4.49 -34.20 0.95
C ARG A 274 3.09 -33.71 0.66
N GLN A 275 2.16 -34.66 0.49
CA GLN A 275 0.76 -34.31 0.32
C GLN A 275 0.25 -33.59 1.59
N PRO A 276 -0.45 -32.45 1.47
CA PRO A 276 -1.02 -31.75 2.62
C PRO A 276 -2.08 -32.65 3.28
N GLU A 277 -2.03 -32.82 4.60
CA GLU A 277 -2.98 -33.68 5.33
C GLU A 277 -4.45 -33.24 5.14
N GLY A 278 -4.67 -31.93 4.99
CA GLY A 278 -5.99 -31.32 4.79
C GLY A 278 -6.33 -30.99 3.33
N LEU A 279 -5.77 -31.68 2.34
CA LEU A 279 -6.09 -31.42 0.93
C LEU A 279 -7.53 -31.84 0.58
N MET A 280 -8.42 -30.85 0.41
CA MET A 280 -9.86 -31.06 0.15
C MET A 280 -10.21 -31.00 -1.35
N SER A 281 -9.47 -30.20 -2.12
CA SER A 281 -9.62 -30.09 -3.58
C SER A 281 -8.29 -29.76 -4.25
N GLY A 282 -8.20 -30.08 -5.54
CA GLY A 282 -6.99 -29.98 -6.35
C GLY A 282 -6.49 -31.35 -6.78
N TRP A 283 -5.60 -31.36 -7.78
CA TRP A 283 -4.91 -32.56 -8.25
C TRP A 283 -3.53 -32.66 -7.61
N TRP A 284 -3.34 -33.64 -6.73
CA TRP A 284 -2.01 -33.91 -6.16
C TRP A 284 -1.06 -34.39 -7.26
N ALA A 285 -0.11 -33.52 -7.64
CA ALA A 285 0.84 -33.80 -8.72
C ALA A 285 2.21 -34.28 -8.23
N GLY A 286 2.37 -34.49 -6.91
CA GLY A 286 3.63 -34.91 -6.29
C GLY A 286 4.59 -33.76 -6.02
N ALA A 287 5.86 -34.09 -5.78
CA ALA A 287 6.91 -33.10 -5.59
C ALA A 287 7.19 -32.33 -6.88
N VAL A 288 7.55 -31.05 -6.74
CA VAL A 288 8.02 -30.22 -7.85
C VAL A 288 9.28 -30.86 -8.42
N ALA A 289 9.29 -31.19 -9.72
CA ALA A 289 10.53 -31.57 -10.39
C ALA A 289 11.45 -30.33 -10.43
N GLY A 290 12.66 -30.47 -9.89
CA GLY A 290 13.66 -29.41 -9.83
C GLY A 290 14.20 -28.98 -11.19
#